data_AF-A0A5N5KQ23-F1
#
_entry.id   AF-A0A5N5KQ23-F1
#
_cell.length_a   1.000
_cell.length_b   1.000
_cell.length_c   1.000
_cell.angle_alpha   90.00
_cell.angle_beta   90.00
_cell.angle_gamma   90.00
#
_symmetry.space_group_name_H-M   'P 1'
#
loop_
_entity.id
_entity.type
_entity.pdbx_description
1 polymer ?
#
loop_
_entity_poly.entity_id
_entity_poly.type
_entity_poly.pdbx_seq_one_letter_code
_entity_poly.pdbx_strand_id
1 'polypeptide(L)' 'LPFVFIVNRTTIRVSYRFTPFYLVYGYDPVLPIEKEFLVWRSISWNKIYTIEELIEARLRILDMR' A
#
# COMPACT_ATOMS: atom_id res chain seq x y z
N LEU A 1 22.24 -6.00 -2.09
CA LEU A 1 22.02 -5.19 -0.87
C LEU A 1 20.96 -4.08 -1.01
N PRO A 2 20.95 -3.22 -2.06
CA PRO A 2 20.05 -2.05 -2.13
C PRO A 2 18.55 -2.39 -2.03
N PHE A 3 18.12 -3.48 -2.68
CA PHE A 3 16.73 -3.94 -2.66
C PHE A 3 16.23 -4.28 -1.25
N VAL A 4 17.08 -4.87 -0.41
CA VAL A 4 16.73 -5.25 0.97
C VAL A 4 16.42 -4.00 1.80
N PHE A 5 17.16 -2.91 1.60
CA PHE A 5 16.88 -1.66 2.31
C PHE A 5 15.56 -1.02 1.91
N ILE A 6 15.21 -1.08 0.61
CA ILE A 6 13.93 -0.58 0.12
C ILE A 6 12.80 -1.38 0.76
N VAL A 7 12.82 -2.71 0.64
CA VAL A 7 11.80 -3.59 1.22
C VAL A 7 11.69 -3.38 2.73
N ASN A 8 12.82 -3.28 3.43
CA ASN A 8 12.81 -3.05 4.87
C ASN A 8 12.14 -1.72 5.25
N ARG A 9 12.33 -0.66 4.47
CA ARG A 9 11.77 0.68 4.73
C ARG A 9 10.31 0.83 4.30
N THR A 10 9.86 0.05 3.32
CA THR A 10 8.53 0.20 2.71
C THR A 10 7.54 -0.90 3.11
N THR A 11 7.97 -1.86 3.94
CA THR A 11 7.10 -2.93 4.46
C THR A 11 6.53 -2.54 5.81
N ILE A 12 5.21 -2.75 5.98
CA ILE A 12 4.52 -2.52 7.24
C ILE A 12 5.01 -3.52 8.28
N ARG A 13 5.34 -3.05 9.49
CA ARG A 13 5.69 -3.94 10.60
C ARG A 13 4.52 -4.14 11.55
N VAL A 14 4.38 -5.36 12.06
CA VAL A 14 3.30 -5.72 13.00
C VAL A 14 3.38 -4.91 14.29
N SER A 15 4.58 -4.61 14.78
CA SER A 15 4.80 -3.93 16.07
C SER A 15 4.24 -2.51 16.10
N TYR A 16 4.30 -1.77 15.00
CA TYR A 16 3.82 -0.38 14.96
C TYR A 16 2.83 -0.10 13.82
N ARG A 17 2.44 -1.11 13.02
CA ARG A 17 1.42 -1.06 11.96
C ARG A 17 1.64 -0.05 10.82
N PHE A 18 2.80 0.60 10.79
CA PHE A 18 3.22 1.51 9.71
C PHE A 18 4.48 1.00 9.01
N THR A 19 4.91 1.67 7.95
CA THR A 19 6.24 1.47 7.36
C THR A 19 7.28 2.31 8.11
N PRO A 20 8.55 1.88 8.25
CA PRO A 20 9.59 2.75 8.80
C PRO A 20 9.70 4.09 8.06
N PHE A 21 9.46 4.09 6.75
CA PHE A 21 9.48 5.32 5.96
C PHE A 21 8.38 6.29 6.40
N TYR A 22 7.14 5.81 6.56
CA TYR A 22 6.02 6.62 7.05
C TYR A 22 6.30 7.26 8.41
N LEU A 23 6.93 6.53 9.34
CA LEU A 23 7.27 7.07 10.65
C LEU A 23 8.27 8.23 10.58
N VAL A 24 9.17 8.25 9.60
CA VAL A 24 10.18 9.31 9.45
C VAL A 24 9.62 10.51 8.69
N TYR A 25 8.83 10.28 7.65
CA TYR A 25 8.44 11.33 6.71
C TYR A 25 6.95 11.72 6.75
N GLY A 26 6.11 10.94 7.44
CA GLY A 26 4.67 11.19 7.54
C GLY A 26 3.87 10.82 6.29
N TYR A 27 4.51 10.27 5.26
CA TYR A 27 3.86 9.76 4.05
C TYR A 27 4.54 8.46 3.58
N ASP A 28 3.83 7.68 2.77
CA ASP A 28 4.35 6.46 2.16
C ASP A 28 4.83 6.75 0.72
N PRO A 29 5.99 6.22 0.30
CA PRO A 29 6.50 6.46 -1.04
C PRO A 29 5.73 5.63 -2.06
N VAL A 30 5.57 6.17 -3.26
CA VAL A 30 5.03 5.43 -4.42
C VAL A 30 6.13 4.52 -4.96
N LEU A 31 5.89 3.20 -4.94
CA LEU A 31 6.84 2.22 -5.45
C LEU A 31 6.70 2.05 -6.96
N PRO A 32 7.77 1.64 -7.68
CA PRO A 32 7.70 1.41 -9.13
C PRO A 32 6.57 0.46 -9.55
N ILE A 33 6.34 -0.61 -8.79
CA ILE A 33 5.27 -1.57 -9.06
C ILE A 33 3.87 -0.95 -8.95
N GLU A 34 3.70 0.09 -8.14
CA GLU A 34 2.41 0.79 -7.96
C GLU A 34 2.11 1.72 -9.15
N LYS A 35 3.07 1.93 -10.06
CA LYS A 35 2.84 2.63 -11.33
C LYS A 35 2.22 1.73 -12.40
N GLU A 36 2.56 0.45 -12.36
CA GLU A 36 2.13 -0.54 -13.37
C GLU A 36 0.90 -1.32 -12.89
N PHE A 37 0.79 -1.56 -11.58
CA PHE A 37 -0.27 -2.36 -10.98
C PHE A 37 -0.99 -1.60 -9.88
N LEU A 38 -2.31 -1.77 -9.82
CA LEU A 38 -3.08 -1.32 -8.66
C LEU A 38 -2.80 -2.27 -7.49
N VAL A 39 -2.03 -1.80 -6.52
CA VAL A 39 -1.75 -2.56 -5.29
C VAL A 39 -2.67 -2.13 -4.16
N TRP A 40 -2.72 -2.95 -3.10
CA TRP A 40 -3.50 -2.67 -1.89
C TRP A 40 -3.24 -1.28 -1.30
N ARG A 41 -1.98 -0.82 -1.32
CA ARG A 41 -1.58 0.51 -0.83
C ARG A 41 -2.09 1.67 -1.69
N SER A 42 -2.42 1.44 -2.95
CA SER A 42 -2.92 2.46 -3.88
C SER A 42 -4.38 2.83 -3.63
N ILE A 43 -5.13 2.02 -2.88
CA ILE A 43 -6.52 2.29 -2.56
C ILE A 43 -6.61 3.32 -1.43
N SER A 44 -7.46 4.33 -1.63
CA SER A 44 -7.81 5.29 -0.59
C SER A 44 -8.77 4.69 0.44
N TRP A 45 -8.28 3.81 1.31
CA TRP A 45 -9.10 3.10 2.31
C TRP A 45 -9.92 4.04 3.21
N ASN A 46 -9.40 5.24 3.47
CA ASN A 46 -10.09 6.26 4.27
C ASN A 46 -11.36 6.83 3.60
N LYS A 47 -11.60 6.52 2.32
CA LYS A 47 -12.77 6.94 1.54
C LYS A 47 -13.77 5.80 1.31
N ILE A 48 -13.55 4.64 1.91
CA ILE A 48 -14.42 3.47 1.81
C ILE A 48 -15.20 3.36 3.12
N TYR A 49 -16.52 3.45 3.02
CA TYR A 49 -17.42 3.47 4.18
C TYR A 49 -18.42 2.31 4.16
N THR A 50 -18.65 1.69 3.00
CA THR A 50 -19.59 0.56 2.85
C THR A 50 -18.88 -0.73 2.46
N ILE A 51 -19.58 -1.85 2.67
CA ILE A 51 -19.07 -3.18 2.31
C ILE A 51 -19.02 -3.32 0.79
N GLU A 52 -19.99 -2.73 0.08
CA GLU A 52 -20.06 -2.73 -1.37
C GLU A 52 -18.86 -2.01 -1.99
N GLU A 53 -18.51 -0.83 -1.47
CA GLU A 53 -17.31 -0.08 -1.87
C GLU A 53 -16.03 -0.88 -1.59
N LEU A 54 -15.97 -1.59 -0.45
CA LEU A 54 -14.84 -2.45 -0.12
C LEU A 54 -14.70 -3.59 -1.14
N ILE A 55 -15.80 -4.26 -1.48
CA ILE A 55 -15.81 -5.36 -2.44
C ILE A 55 -15.40 -4.85 -3.82
N GLU A 56 -15.96 -3.72 -4.27
CA GLU A 56 -15.61 -3.11 -5.56
C GLU A 56 -14.12 -2.74 -5.62
N ALA A 57 -13.59 -2.11 -4.58
CA ALA A 57 -12.18 -1.74 -4.52
C ALA A 57 -11.27 -2.98 -4.56
N ARG A 58 -11.68 -4.10 -3.94
CA ARG A 58 -10.95 -5.38 -4.03
C ARG A 58 -11.06 -6.03 -5.40
N LEU A 59 -12.21 -5.98 -6.05
CA LEU A 59 -12.41 -6.49 -7.41
C LEU A 59 -11.51 -5.76 -8.41
N ARG A 60 -11.41 -4.43 -8.31
CA ARG A 60 -10.52 -3.63 -9.17
C ARG A 60 -9.04 -4.03 -9.07
N ILE A 61 -8.58 -4.49 -7.91
CA ILE A 61 -7.22 -5.05 -7.77
C ILE A 61 -7.10 -6.39 -8.50
N LEU A 62 -8.11 -7.24 -8.40
CA LEU A 62 -8.10 -8.58 -8.99
C LEU A 62 -8.22 -8.55 -10.51
N ASP A 63 -9.01 -7.65 -11.06
CA ASP A 63 -9.24 -7.49 -12.51
C ASP A 63 -8.03 -6.90 -13.24
N MET A 64 -7.09 -6.25 -12.52
CA MET A 64 -5.83 -5.74 -13.06
C MET A 64 -4.67 -6.76 -13.03
N ARG A 65 -4.95 -8.04 -12.79
CA ARG A 65 -3.99 -9.14 -13.01
C ARG A 65 -3.87 -9.51 -14.48
#